data_AF-A0AA37TYL1-F1
#
_entry.id   AF-A0AA37TYL1-F1
#
_cell.length_a   1.000
_cell.length_b   1.000
_cell.length_c   1.000
_cell.angle_alpha   90.00
_cell.angle_beta   90.00
_cell.angle_gamma   90.00
#
_symmetry.space_group_name_H-M   'P 1'
#
loop_
_entity.id
_entity.type
_entity.pdbx_description
1 polymer ?
#
loop_
_entity_poly.entity_id
_entity_poly.type
_entity_poly.pdbx_seq_one_letter_code
_entity_poly.pdbx_strand_id
1 'polypeptide(L)'
;MSQSKITLGHVAEKALELLRQHPEGLSMAEMRELLNATAETQEHFNRRVRDIRKLYTLDAIKKDGSTVYVLGAEREAPTADAGQVTEKLRAAVMHLAHGRCQMCGQTIKEDGVKLQADHKIPQSWGGPTTLENLWAICEACNRGKRNFFGTFDGDEMKKVVNIESVHERIAQFLRLHMPEPVPAYAIEFVANVKDQQLDWRKRLRELRYEPVGLEIDVTKKRDRKGVQSFYTLRNWRDLPADHVKLIKDFEKRKGKSAGD
;
A
#
# COMPACT_ATOMS: atom_id res chain seq x y z
N MET A 1 20.60 11.82 9.88
CA MET A 1 19.40 11.04 10.26
C MET A 1 18.19 11.79 9.74
N SER A 2 17.73 11.45 8.53
CA SER A 2 16.55 12.08 7.92
C SER A 2 15.33 11.32 8.43
N GLN A 3 14.62 11.88 9.42
CA GLN A 3 13.33 11.34 9.83
C GLN A 3 12.41 11.37 8.60
N SER A 4 11.88 10.20 8.21
CA SER A 4 10.97 10.14 7.08
C SER A 4 9.73 10.98 7.39
N LYS A 5 9.63 12.17 6.79
CA LYS A 5 8.45 13.04 6.94
C LYS A 5 7.22 12.26 6.48
N ILE A 6 6.21 12.16 7.34
CA ILE A 6 4.92 11.59 6.97
C ILE A 6 4.34 12.44 5.85
N THR A 7 3.99 11.83 4.72
CA THR A 7 3.37 12.53 3.60
C THR A 7 1.85 12.54 3.81
N LEU A 8 1.24 13.72 3.74
CA LEU A 8 -0.22 13.87 3.76
C LEU A 8 -0.79 13.54 2.38
N GLY A 9 -2.04 13.08 2.32
CA GLY A 9 -2.73 12.96 1.03
C GLY A 9 -3.17 14.34 0.52
N HIS A 10 -3.33 14.48 -0.80
CA HIS A 10 -3.71 15.74 -1.49
C HIS A 10 -4.83 16.56 -0.80
N VAL A 11 -5.90 15.90 -0.35
CA VAL A 11 -7.02 16.57 0.36
C VAL A 11 -6.59 17.10 1.73
N ALA A 12 -5.76 16.35 2.46
CA ALA A 12 -5.23 16.76 3.75
C ALA A 12 -4.19 17.89 3.61
N GLU A 13 -3.42 17.89 2.53
CA GLU A 13 -2.50 19.00 2.20
C GLU A 13 -3.27 20.28 1.88
N LYS A 14 -4.32 20.21 1.06
CA LYS A 14 -5.19 21.35 0.79
C LYS A 14 -5.89 21.90 2.04
N ALA A 15 -6.36 21.01 2.91
CA ALA A 15 -6.97 21.41 4.18
C ALA A 15 -5.94 22.03 5.15
N LEU A 16 -4.71 21.50 5.19
CA LEU A 16 -3.61 22.10 5.94
C LEU A 16 -3.29 23.51 5.45
N GLU A 17 -3.27 23.71 4.13
CA GLU A 17 -3.02 25.03 3.55
C GLU A 17 -4.11 26.04 3.90
N LEU A 18 -5.38 25.64 3.84
CA LEU A 18 -6.48 26.49 4.33
C LEU A 18 -6.31 26.85 5.81
N LEU A 19 -6.00 25.88 6.66
CA LEU A 19 -5.81 26.14 8.09
C LEU A 19 -4.60 27.04 8.40
N ARG A 20 -3.59 27.09 7.52
CA ARG A 20 -2.49 28.07 7.62
C ARG A 20 -2.92 29.48 7.25
N GLN A 21 -3.82 29.60 6.27
CA GLN A 21 -4.35 30.88 5.81
C GLN A 21 -5.39 31.47 6.79
N HIS A 22 -5.97 30.63 7.64
CA HIS A 22 -7.02 30.97 8.60
C HIS A 22 -6.59 30.64 10.05
N PRO A 23 -5.72 31.47 10.67
CA PRO A 23 -5.23 31.24 12.03
C PRO A 23 -6.33 31.32 13.11
N GLU A 24 -7.44 31.98 12.83
CA GLU A 24 -8.67 31.98 13.64
C GLU A 24 -9.37 30.61 13.68
N GLY A 25 -8.98 29.72 12.77
CA GLY A 25 -9.48 28.38 12.58
C GLY A 25 -10.71 28.31 11.68
N LEU A 26 -10.94 27.13 11.11
CA LEU A 26 -12.10 26.84 10.26
C LEU A 26 -12.88 25.65 10.78
N SER A 27 -14.20 25.69 10.65
CA SER A 27 -15.07 24.53 10.83
C SER A 27 -14.94 23.55 9.66
N MET A 28 -15.40 22.32 9.86
CA MET A 28 -15.43 21.33 8.79
C MET A 28 -16.36 21.73 7.64
N ALA A 29 -17.41 22.51 7.90
CA ALA A 29 -18.31 22.99 6.86
C ALA A 29 -17.61 24.04 5.98
N GLU A 30 -16.98 25.03 6.61
CA GLU A 30 -16.23 26.08 5.91
C GLU A 30 -15.07 25.50 5.10
N MET A 31 -14.28 24.58 5.67
CA MET A 31 -13.19 23.93 4.93
C MET A 31 -13.69 23.15 3.71
N ARG A 32 -14.87 22.52 3.77
CA ARG A 32 -15.44 21.79 2.61
C ARG A 32 -15.94 22.73 1.53
N GLU A 33 -16.58 23.82 1.94
CA GLU A 33 -17.09 24.86 1.05
C GLU A 33 -15.94 25.54 0.30
N LEU A 34 -14.89 25.97 1.02
CA LEU A 34 -13.70 26.60 0.44
C LEU A 34 -12.91 25.66 -0.49
N LEU A 35 -12.93 24.35 -0.25
CA LEU A 35 -12.28 23.37 -1.12
C LEU A 35 -13.14 22.89 -2.29
N ASN A 36 -14.37 23.40 -2.41
CA ASN A 36 -15.34 23.00 -3.43
C ASN A 36 -15.52 21.48 -3.49
N ALA A 37 -15.56 20.83 -2.31
CA ALA A 37 -15.53 19.38 -2.17
C ALA A 37 -16.82 18.75 -2.73
N THR A 38 -16.70 17.97 -3.81
CA THR A 38 -17.83 17.22 -4.42
C THR A 38 -18.41 16.21 -3.44
N ALA A 39 -19.65 15.74 -3.68
CA ALA A 39 -20.33 14.74 -2.84
C ALA A 39 -19.49 13.48 -2.56
N GLU A 40 -18.71 12.99 -3.53
CA GLU A 40 -17.78 11.85 -3.35
C GLU A 40 -16.58 12.18 -2.44
N THR A 41 -16.20 13.45 -2.33
CA THR A 41 -15.10 13.91 -1.46
C THR A 41 -15.54 14.06 0.01
N GLN A 42 -16.86 14.12 0.27
CA GLN A 42 -17.44 14.38 1.59
C GLN A 42 -17.33 13.18 2.54
N GLU A 43 -17.43 11.95 2.03
CA GLU A 43 -17.44 10.72 2.85
C GLU A 43 -16.11 10.49 3.59
N HIS A 44 -15.02 11.07 3.08
CA HIS A 44 -13.68 10.89 3.64
C HIS A 44 -13.00 12.18 4.11
N PHE A 45 -13.62 13.34 3.90
CA PHE A 45 -13.04 14.64 4.25
C PHE A 45 -12.57 14.73 5.70
N ASN A 46 -13.45 14.39 6.65
CA ASN A 46 -13.13 14.46 8.08
C ASN A 46 -11.96 13.55 8.46
N ARG A 47 -11.80 12.41 7.77
CA ARG A 47 -10.67 11.49 7.97
C ARG A 47 -9.37 12.12 7.47
N ARG A 48 -9.39 12.79 6.32
CA ARG A 48 -8.23 13.48 5.75
C ARG A 48 -7.78 14.67 6.60
N VAL A 49 -8.71 15.46 7.14
CA VAL A 49 -8.36 16.54 8.09
C VAL A 49 -7.72 15.99 9.37
N ARG A 50 -8.14 14.81 9.84
CA ARG A 50 -7.48 14.14 10.98
C ARG A 50 -6.05 13.69 10.68
N ASP A 51 -5.70 13.45 9.41
CA ASP A 51 -4.32 13.09 9.05
C ASP A 51 -3.34 14.24 9.36
N ILE A 52 -3.82 15.50 9.37
CA ILE A 52 -3.02 16.68 9.76
C ILE A 52 -2.51 16.55 11.20
N ARG A 53 -3.29 15.92 12.10
CA ARG A 53 -2.90 15.69 13.50
C ARG A 53 -1.65 14.83 13.65
N LYS A 54 -1.23 14.13 12.59
CA LYS A 54 0.02 13.36 12.61
C LYS A 54 1.24 14.26 12.60
N LEU A 55 1.13 15.45 12.00
CA LEU A 55 2.24 16.39 11.81
C LEU A 55 2.09 17.66 12.65
N TYR A 56 0.87 18.10 12.93
CA TYR A 56 0.60 19.35 13.64
C TYR A 56 -0.37 19.13 14.80
N THR A 57 -0.34 19.98 15.82
CA THR A 57 -1.47 20.08 16.75
C THR A 57 -2.67 20.71 16.04
N LEU A 58 -3.86 20.24 16.35
CA LEU A 58 -5.10 20.73 15.76
C LEU A 58 -6.14 20.89 16.85
N ASP A 59 -6.20 22.10 17.40
CA ASP A 59 -7.04 22.45 18.54
C ASP A 59 -8.48 22.63 18.08
N ALA A 60 -9.41 22.04 18.83
CA ALA A 60 -10.84 22.11 18.52
C ALA A 60 -11.51 23.08 19.49
N ILE A 61 -11.93 24.24 18.97
CA ILE A 61 -12.55 25.31 19.73
C ILE A 61 -14.04 25.36 19.39
N LYS A 62 -14.91 25.42 20.40
CA LYS A 62 -16.33 25.68 20.18
C LYS A 62 -16.54 27.17 19.92
N LYS A 63 -17.09 27.51 18.76
CA LYS A 63 -17.43 28.87 18.37
C LYS A 63 -18.79 28.88 17.67
N ASP A 64 -19.71 29.69 18.18
CA ASP A 64 -21.05 29.90 17.60
C ASP A 64 -21.82 28.61 17.29
N GLY A 65 -21.76 27.64 18.21
CA GLY A 65 -22.44 26.33 18.06
C GLY A 65 -21.73 25.34 17.12
N SER A 66 -20.64 25.72 16.48
CA SER A 66 -19.81 24.88 15.62
C SER A 66 -18.45 24.56 16.26
N THR A 67 -17.80 23.49 15.79
CA THR A 67 -16.40 23.19 16.17
C THR A 67 -15.48 23.71 15.08
N VAL A 68 -14.62 24.65 15.47
CA VAL A 68 -13.60 25.27 14.63
C VAL A 68 -12.26 24.62 14.97
N TYR A 69 -11.48 24.30 13.94
CA TYR A 69 -10.16 23.67 14.06
C TYR A 69 -9.08 24.74 13.83
N VAL A 70 -8.20 24.91 14.81
CA VAL A 70 -7.06 25.83 14.75
C VAL A 70 -5.78 25.02 14.60
N LEU A 71 -4.95 25.38 13.62
CA LEU A 71 -3.64 24.77 13.43
C LEU A 71 -2.66 25.29 14.47
N GLY A 72 -2.06 24.39 15.24
CA GLY A 72 -0.99 24.73 16.17
C GLY A 72 0.38 24.27 15.68
N ALA A 73 1.31 24.09 16.61
CA ALA A 73 2.71 23.80 16.33
C ALA A 73 2.91 22.47 15.56
N GLU A 74 3.97 22.42 14.76
CA GLU A 74 4.49 21.16 14.20
C GLU A 74 4.93 20.26 15.35
N ARG A 75 4.60 18.97 15.26
CA ARG A 75 4.92 17.99 16.29
C ARG A 75 6.36 17.51 16.09
N GLU A 76 7.14 17.54 17.16
CA GLU A 76 8.53 17.05 17.19
C GLU A 76 8.62 15.54 16.90
N ALA A 77 7.54 14.80 17.14
CA ALA A 77 7.36 13.41 16.72
C ALA A 77 5.87 13.13 16.40
N PRO A 78 5.56 12.40 15.32
CA PRO A 78 4.20 12.00 15.02
C PRO A 78 3.61 11.12 16.12
N THR A 79 2.43 11.48 16.66
CA THR A 79 1.84 10.77 17.82
C THR A 79 1.50 9.31 17.54
N ALA A 80 1.63 8.48 18.58
CA ALA A 80 1.51 7.02 18.61
C ALA A 80 0.22 6.39 18.02
N ASP A 81 -0.83 7.17 17.75
CA ASP A 81 -2.01 6.73 16.98
C ASP A 81 -1.77 6.67 15.45
N ALA A 82 -0.54 6.92 15.00
CA ALA A 82 -0.07 6.84 13.61
C ALA A 82 -0.02 5.40 13.05
N GLY A 83 -0.87 4.50 13.53
CA GLY A 83 -0.88 3.12 13.09
C GLY A 83 -1.69 2.13 13.91
N GLN A 84 -2.12 2.47 15.12
CA GLN A 84 -2.79 1.49 15.99
C GLN A 84 -4.13 1.03 15.38
N VAL A 85 -4.34 -0.30 15.33
CA VAL A 85 -5.61 -0.88 14.87
C VAL A 85 -6.67 -0.63 15.95
N THR A 86 -7.63 0.24 15.65
CA THR A 86 -8.73 0.54 16.59
C THR A 86 -9.58 -0.71 16.86
N GLU A 87 -10.24 -0.77 18.01
CA GLU A 87 -11.10 -1.91 18.35
C GLU A 87 -12.26 -2.09 17.36
N LYS A 88 -12.77 -1.00 16.78
CA LYS A 88 -13.76 -1.06 15.69
C LYS A 88 -13.21 -1.76 14.44
N LEU A 89 -11.99 -1.41 14.01
CA LEU A 89 -11.34 -2.07 12.87
C LEU A 89 -11.00 -3.51 13.19
N ARG A 90 -10.49 -3.79 14.39
CA ARG A 90 -10.21 -5.16 14.86
C ARG A 90 -11.47 -6.02 14.78
N ALA A 91 -12.59 -5.55 15.32
CA ALA A 91 -13.86 -6.28 15.27
C ALA A 91 -14.32 -6.55 13.82
N ALA A 92 -14.24 -5.54 12.94
CA ALA A 92 -14.61 -5.69 11.53
C ALA A 92 -13.74 -6.73 10.79
N VAL A 93 -12.42 -6.66 10.97
CA VAL A 93 -11.46 -7.59 10.35
C VAL A 93 -11.69 -9.02 10.85
N MET A 94 -11.94 -9.19 12.15
CA MET A 94 -12.24 -10.50 12.73
C MET A 94 -13.55 -11.08 12.22
N HIS A 95 -14.59 -10.26 12.09
CA HIS A 95 -15.89 -10.67 11.56
C HIS A 95 -15.78 -11.18 10.12
N LEU A 96 -15.08 -10.44 9.25
CA LEU A 96 -14.88 -10.81 7.84
C LEU A 96 -14.01 -12.07 7.65
N ALA A 97 -13.21 -12.43 8.66
CA ALA A 97 -12.36 -13.61 8.59
C ALA A 97 -13.12 -14.91 8.87
N HIS A 98 -14.35 -14.85 9.39
CA HIS A 98 -15.19 -16.01 9.70
C HIS A 98 -14.46 -17.10 10.50
N GLY A 99 -13.62 -16.69 11.46
CA GLY A 99 -12.85 -17.60 12.30
C GLY A 99 -11.74 -18.37 11.57
N ARG A 100 -11.34 -17.91 10.38
CA ARG A 100 -10.28 -18.51 9.56
C ARG A 100 -9.09 -17.56 9.40
N CYS A 101 -7.88 -18.10 9.52
CA CYS A 101 -6.66 -17.37 9.17
C CYS A 101 -6.66 -17.07 7.67
N GLN A 102 -6.62 -15.79 7.31
CA GLN A 102 -6.67 -15.34 5.91
C GLN A 102 -5.37 -15.60 5.13
N MET A 103 -4.34 -16.19 5.77
CA MET A 103 -3.07 -16.57 5.14
C MET A 103 -2.92 -18.08 4.96
N CYS A 104 -3.13 -18.88 6.01
CA CYS A 104 -2.96 -20.35 5.94
C CYS A 104 -4.26 -21.15 5.87
N GLY A 105 -5.41 -20.52 6.10
CA GLY A 105 -6.71 -21.18 6.06
C GLY A 105 -7.09 -22.00 7.30
N GLN A 106 -6.21 -22.13 8.30
CA GLN A 106 -6.54 -22.77 9.59
C GLN A 106 -7.67 -22.05 10.32
N THR A 107 -8.47 -22.77 11.08
CA THR A 107 -9.66 -22.25 11.76
C THR A 107 -9.55 -22.29 13.28
N ILE A 108 -10.22 -21.36 13.96
CA ILE A 108 -10.26 -21.34 15.43
C ILE A 108 -10.86 -22.65 15.99
N LYS A 109 -11.88 -23.18 15.31
CA LYS A 109 -12.65 -24.36 15.77
C LYS A 109 -11.90 -25.67 15.60
N GLU A 110 -11.29 -25.88 14.44
CA GLU A 110 -10.67 -27.18 14.09
C GLU A 110 -9.19 -27.23 14.49
N ASP A 111 -8.46 -26.14 14.29
CA ASP A 111 -7.02 -26.07 14.56
C ASP A 111 -6.66 -25.42 15.90
N GLY A 112 -7.63 -24.82 16.60
CA GLY A 112 -7.40 -24.13 17.88
C GLY A 112 -6.54 -22.88 17.77
N VAL A 113 -6.37 -22.31 16.56
CA VAL A 113 -5.53 -21.13 16.35
C VAL A 113 -6.14 -19.87 16.93
N LYS A 114 -5.30 -18.96 17.43
CA LYS A 114 -5.70 -17.59 17.81
C LYS A 114 -5.43 -16.63 16.66
N LEU A 115 -6.46 -15.88 16.26
CA LEU A 115 -6.36 -14.85 15.22
C LEU A 115 -6.02 -13.49 15.83
N GLN A 116 -5.24 -12.70 15.09
CA GLN A 116 -4.97 -11.29 15.38
C GLN A 116 -5.12 -10.45 14.12
N ALA A 117 -5.54 -9.19 14.28
CA ALA A 117 -5.55 -8.22 13.20
C ALA A 117 -4.12 -7.75 12.94
N ASP A 118 -3.71 -7.77 11.67
CA ASP A 118 -2.39 -7.36 11.23
C ASP A 118 -2.48 -6.64 9.88
N HIS A 119 -1.46 -5.86 9.49
CA HIS A 119 -1.45 -5.15 8.21
C HIS A 119 -0.87 -6.03 7.10
N LYS A 120 -1.59 -6.19 5.99
CA LYS A 120 -1.10 -6.87 4.78
C LYS A 120 0.22 -6.24 4.31
N ILE A 121 0.21 -4.93 4.13
CA ILE A 121 1.40 -4.10 3.90
C ILE A 121 1.86 -3.53 5.25
N PRO A 122 3.09 -3.81 5.69
CA PRO A 122 3.64 -3.23 6.92
C PRO A 122 3.53 -1.71 6.98
N GLN A 123 3.27 -1.19 8.17
CA GLN A 123 3.24 0.25 8.42
C GLN A 123 4.60 0.91 8.20
N SER A 124 5.68 0.18 8.50
CA SER A 124 7.06 0.59 8.21
C SER A 124 7.27 0.89 6.72
N TRP A 125 6.49 0.27 5.84
CA TRP A 125 6.54 0.51 4.39
C TRP A 125 5.47 1.52 3.93
N GLY A 126 4.78 2.17 4.86
CA GLY A 126 3.69 3.13 4.56
C GLY A 126 2.30 2.49 4.42
N GLY A 127 2.12 1.22 4.80
CA GLY A 127 0.83 0.56 4.76
C GLY A 127 -0.20 1.25 5.66
N PRO A 128 -1.37 1.68 5.14
CA PRO A 128 -2.35 2.42 5.93
C PRO A 128 -3.13 1.51 6.89
N THR A 129 -3.58 2.04 8.03
CA THR A 129 -4.53 1.34 8.92
C THR A 129 -5.95 1.50 8.38
N THR A 130 -6.31 0.66 7.41
CA THR A 130 -7.65 0.60 6.81
C THR A 130 -8.15 -0.85 6.76
N LEU A 131 -9.45 -1.06 6.56
CA LEU A 131 -10.02 -2.40 6.49
C LEU A 131 -9.41 -3.22 5.35
N GLU A 132 -9.09 -2.56 4.23
CA GLU A 132 -8.56 -3.18 3.01
C GLU A 132 -7.13 -3.70 3.20
N ASN A 133 -6.31 -2.95 3.95
CA ASN A 133 -4.93 -3.29 4.28
C ASN A 133 -4.82 -4.10 5.59
N LEU A 134 -5.91 -4.43 6.26
CA LEU A 134 -5.90 -5.31 7.42
C LEU A 134 -6.37 -6.72 7.05
N TRP A 135 -5.87 -7.71 7.80
CA TRP A 135 -6.33 -9.09 7.75
C TRP A 135 -6.29 -9.75 9.13
N ALA A 136 -7.08 -10.80 9.31
CA ALA A 136 -7.01 -11.67 10.47
C ALA A 136 -6.10 -12.87 10.16
N ILE A 137 -4.97 -12.97 10.85
CA ILE A 137 -4.01 -14.05 10.67
C ILE A 137 -3.69 -14.72 12.00
N CYS A 138 -3.31 -15.99 11.97
CA CYS A 138 -2.90 -16.70 13.17
C CYS A 138 -1.53 -16.21 13.67
N GLU A 139 -1.22 -16.50 14.93
CA GLU A 139 0.05 -16.09 15.54
C GLU A 139 1.29 -16.59 14.78
N ALA A 140 1.26 -17.85 14.32
CA ALA A 140 2.33 -18.45 13.54
C ALA A 140 2.54 -17.71 12.19
N CYS A 141 1.46 -17.43 11.46
CA CYS A 141 1.50 -16.66 10.22
C CYS A 141 2.04 -15.25 10.43
N ASN A 142 1.62 -14.57 11.50
CA ASN A 142 2.12 -13.22 11.79
C ASN A 142 3.62 -13.23 12.11
N ARG A 143 4.09 -14.19 12.91
CA ARG A 143 5.53 -14.37 13.17
C ARG A 143 6.30 -14.59 11.87
N GLY A 144 5.82 -15.51 11.02
CA GLY A 144 6.43 -15.83 9.73
C GLY A 144 6.48 -14.61 8.81
N LYS A 145 5.39 -13.84 8.75
CA LYS A 145 5.31 -12.58 8.00
C LYS A 145 6.31 -11.54 8.48
N ARG A 146 6.45 -11.34 9.79
CA ARG A 146 7.45 -10.41 10.35
C ARG A 146 8.87 -10.83 9.99
N ASN A 147 9.19 -12.11 10.13
CA ASN A 147 10.51 -12.64 9.77
C ASN A 147 10.79 -12.47 8.27
N PHE A 148 9.80 -12.73 7.42
CA PHE A 148 9.94 -12.55 5.98
C PHE A 148 10.12 -11.08 5.61
N PHE A 149 9.30 -10.17 6.12
CA PHE A 149 9.45 -8.75 5.78
C PHE A 149 10.68 -8.08 6.39
N GLY A 150 11.17 -8.60 7.51
CA GLY A 150 12.44 -8.16 8.10
C GLY A 150 13.67 -8.43 7.24
N THR A 151 13.58 -9.23 6.17
CA THR A 151 14.70 -9.46 5.25
C THR A 151 14.86 -8.38 4.18
N PHE A 152 13.92 -7.44 4.07
CA PHE A 152 13.99 -6.35 3.08
C PHE A 152 14.41 -5.03 3.71
N ASP A 153 15.06 -4.17 2.92
CA ASP A 153 15.27 -2.78 3.30
C ASP A 153 13.92 -2.02 3.33
N GLY A 154 13.62 -1.40 4.47
CA GLY A 154 12.33 -0.75 4.69
C GLY A 154 12.10 0.49 3.83
N ASP A 155 13.15 1.27 3.57
CA ASP A 155 13.06 2.53 2.82
C ASP A 155 12.92 2.26 1.32
N GLU A 156 13.61 1.24 0.82
CA GLU A 156 13.44 0.76 -0.55
C GLU A 156 12.04 0.18 -0.79
N MET A 157 11.58 -0.67 0.13
CA MET A 157 10.24 -1.25 0.03
C MET A 157 9.15 -0.18 0.10
N LYS A 158 9.31 0.83 0.96
CA LYS A 158 8.39 1.97 1.03
C LYS A 158 8.26 2.68 -0.32
N LYS A 159 9.35 2.84 -1.09
CA LYS A 159 9.28 3.42 -2.44
C LYS A 159 8.51 2.49 -3.38
N VAL A 160 8.86 1.21 -3.39
CA VAL A 160 8.28 0.21 -4.30
C VAL A 160 6.78 0.02 -4.10
N VAL A 161 6.31 -0.15 -2.86
CA VAL A 161 4.90 -0.44 -2.58
C VAL A 161 3.98 0.72 -2.98
N ASN A 162 4.49 1.95 -2.99
CA ASN A 162 3.72 3.15 -3.31
C ASN A 162 3.63 3.46 -4.81
N ILE A 163 4.42 2.80 -5.67
CA ILE A 163 4.34 2.94 -7.13
C ILE A 163 2.93 2.54 -7.62
N GLU A 164 2.25 3.35 -8.43
CA GLU A 164 0.88 3.01 -8.87
C GLU A 164 0.86 1.86 -9.88
N SER A 165 1.69 1.95 -10.93
CA SER A 165 1.76 0.92 -11.96
C SER A 165 2.33 -0.39 -11.42
N VAL A 166 1.59 -1.49 -11.60
CA VAL A 166 2.09 -2.81 -11.22
C VAL A 166 3.32 -3.24 -12.04
N HIS A 167 3.41 -2.84 -13.30
CA HIS A 167 4.57 -3.13 -14.14
C HIS A 167 5.81 -2.46 -13.56
N GLU A 168 5.71 -1.17 -13.29
CA GLU A 168 6.81 -0.39 -12.73
C GLU A 168 7.19 -0.89 -11.33
N ARG A 169 6.20 -1.21 -10.50
CA ARG A 169 6.42 -1.77 -9.17
C ARG A 169 7.18 -3.09 -9.22
N ILE A 170 6.80 -4.02 -10.10
CA ILE A 170 7.53 -5.28 -10.29
C ILE A 170 8.95 -5.01 -10.84
N ALA A 171 9.08 -4.13 -11.83
CA ALA A 171 10.37 -3.82 -12.47
C ALA A 171 11.35 -3.19 -11.47
N GLN A 172 10.92 -2.19 -10.69
CA GLN A 172 11.74 -1.55 -9.67
C GLN A 172 12.11 -2.52 -8.55
N PHE A 173 11.19 -3.39 -8.13
CA PHE A 173 11.50 -4.43 -7.15
C PHE A 173 12.58 -5.41 -7.64
N LEU A 174 12.50 -5.84 -8.90
CA LEU A 174 13.54 -6.67 -9.51
C LEU A 174 14.87 -5.92 -9.65
N ARG A 175 14.83 -4.63 -9.97
CA ARG A 175 16.01 -3.77 -10.07
C ARG A 175 16.77 -3.66 -8.75
N LEU A 176 16.06 -3.50 -7.63
CA LEU A 176 16.68 -3.46 -6.29
C LEU A 176 17.47 -4.73 -5.96
N HIS A 177 17.05 -5.87 -6.52
CA HIS A 177 17.69 -7.15 -6.29
C HIS A 177 18.63 -7.56 -7.42
N MET A 178 18.81 -6.75 -8.47
CA MET A 178 19.64 -7.13 -9.61
C MET A 178 21.12 -7.22 -9.20
N PRO A 179 21.86 -8.30 -9.56
CA PRO A 179 21.49 -9.42 -10.44
C PRO A 179 21.05 -10.71 -9.70
N GLU A 180 20.67 -10.61 -8.44
CA GLU A 180 20.27 -11.74 -7.60
C GLU A 180 18.89 -12.31 -7.96
N PRO A 181 18.68 -13.63 -7.76
CA PRO A 181 17.40 -14.28 -8.01
C PRO A 181 16.35 -13.93 -6.95
N VAL A 182 15.21 -13.38 -7.39
CA VAL A 182 14.06 -13.04 -6.55
C VAL A 182 13.02 -14.17 -6.58
N PRO A 183 12.56 -14.69 -5.43
CA PRO A 183 11.60 -15.76 -5.43
C PRO A 183 10.19 -15.28 -5.85
N ALA A 184 9.45 -16.16 -6.52
CA ALA A 184 8.12 -15.88 -7.08
C ALA A 184 7.14 -15.24 -6.08
N TYR A 185 7.12 -15.73 -4.84
CA TYR A 185 6.19 -15.26 -3.82
C TYR A 185 6.47 -13.82 -3.37
N ALA A 186 7.72 -13.35 -3.47
CA ALA A 186 8.06 -11.96 -3.16
C ALA A 186 7.55 -11.01 -4.26
N ILE A 187 7.67 -11.42 -5.53
CA ILE A 187 7.11 -10.68 -6.67
C ILE A 187 5.59 -10.64 -6.60
N GLU A 188 4.96 -11.78 -6.30
CA GLU A 188 3.52 -11.88 -6.09
C GLU A 188 3.04 -10.93 -5.00
N PHE A 189 3.72 -10.92 -3.85
CA PHE A 189 3.41 -10.00 -2.76
C PHE A 189 3.45 -8.55 -3.24
N VAL A 190 4.57 -8.13 -3.86
CA VAL A 190 4.76 -6.75 -4.33
C VAL A 190 3.74 -6.37 -5.41
N ALA A 191 3.40 -7.28 -6.32
CA ALA A 191 2.42 -7.04 -7.37
C ALA A 191 1.01 -6.83 -6.82
N ASN A 192 0.64 -7.54 -5.75
CA ASN A 192 -0.72 -7.54 -5.19
C ASN A 192 -0.91 -6.53 -4.03
N VAL A 193 0.06 -5.67 -3.77
CA VAL A 193 -0.01 -4.63 -2.72
C VAL A 193 -1.26 -3.76 -2.88
N LYS A 194 -1.58 -3.33 -4.11
CA LYS A 194 -2.74 -2.45 -4.38
C LYS A 194 -3.96 -3.17 -4.96
N ASP A 195 -3.74 -4.19 -5.80
CA ASP A 195 -4.79 -4.98 -6.42
C ASP A 195 -4.70 -6.43 -5.96
N GLN A 196 -5.63 -6.85 -5.09
CA GLN A 196 -5.70 -8.24 -4.65
C GLN A 196 -6.17 -9.13 -5.81
N GLN A 197 -5.57 -10.31 -5.94
CA GLN A 197 -5.88 -11.32 -6.98
C GLN A 197 -5.45 -10.94 -8.40
N LEU A 198 -4.51 -10.02 -8.54
CA LEU A 198 -3.92 -9.69 -9.82
C LEU A 198 -3.12 -10.88 -10.39
N ASP A 199 -3.26 -11.13 -11.69
CA ASP A 199 -2.38 -12.05 -12.41
C ASP A 199 -0.97 -11.44 -12.57
N TRP A 200 -0.19 -11.49 -11.49
CA TRP A 200 1.17 -10.99 -11.44
C TRP A 200 2.10 -11.68 -12.44
N ARG A 201 1.83 -12.96 -12.77
CA ARG A 201 2.63 -13.71 -13.74
C ARG A 201 2.47 -13.15 -15.13
N LYS A 202 1.24 -12.75 -15.50
CA LYS A 202 1.00 -12.01 -16.74
C LYS A 202 1.72 -10.67 -16.74
N ARG A 203 1.56 -9.86 -15.69
CA ARG A 203 2.23 -8.54 -15.57
C ARG A 203 3.76 -8.64 -15.68
N LEU A 204 4.35 -9.64 -15.01
CA LEU A 204 5.78 -9.93 -15.09
C LEU A 204 6.22 -10.36 -16.50
N ARG A 205 5.37 -11.09 -17.23
CA ARG A 205 5.65 -11.50 -18.61
C ARG A 205 5.66 -10.31 -19.56
N GLU A 206 4.72 -9.39 -19.39
CA GLU A 206 4.56 -8.19 -20.21
C GLU A 206 5.78 -7.25 -20.12
N LEU A 207 6.53 -7.26 -19.00
CA LEU A 207 7.79 -6.52 -18.88
C LEU A 207 8.87 -6.96 -19.87
N ARG A 208 8.77 -8.18 -20.42
CA ARG A 208 9.69 -8.68 -21.44
C ARG A 208 9.29 -8.28 -22.87
N TYR A 209 8.11 -7.69 -23.05
CA TYR A 209 7.66 -7.30 -24.38
C TYR A 209 8.52 -6.16 -24.92
N GLU A 210 8.63 -6.08 -26.24
CA GLU A 210 9.49 -5.11 -26.94
C GLU A 210 9.35 -3.65 -26.44
N PRO A 211 8.14 -3.13 -26.13
CA PRO A 211 8.02 -1.75 -25.63
C PRO A 211 8.71 -1.46 -24.30
N VAL A 212 9.05 -2.50 -23.52
CA VAL A 212 9.75 -2.39 -22.23
C VAL A 212 11.13 -3.06 -22.32
N GLY A 213 11.17 -4.30 -22.81
CA GLY A 213 12.41 -4.98 -23.20
C GLY A 213 13.30 -5.43 -22.05
N LEU A 214 12.72 -5.72 -20.87
CA LEU A 214 13.49 -6.28 -19.76
C LEU A 214 13.79 -7.77 -20.00
N GLU A 215 15.03 -8.15 -19.75
CA GLU A 215 15.52 -9.53 -19.79
C GLU A 215 15.37 -10.11 -18.39
N ILE A 216 14.39 -10.99 -18.22
CA ILE A 216 14.07 -11.60 -16.93
C ILE A 216 14.12 -13.12 -17.08
N ASP A 217 15.17 -13.73 -16.54
CA ASP A 217 15.33 -15.18 -16.51
C ASP A 217 14.43 -15.82 -15.46
N VAL A 218 14.16 -17.11 -15.62
CA VAL A 218 13.48 -17.92 -14.61
C VAL A 218 14.29 -19.17 -14.31
N THR A 219 14.57 -19.41 -13.03
CA THR A 219 15.12 -20.68 -12.55
C THR A 219 14.12 -21.33 -11.61
N LYS A 220 14.19 -22.66 -11.47
CA LYS A 220 13.31 -23.43 -10.59
C LYS A 220 14.17 -24.24 -9.61
N LYS A 221 13.83 -24.19 -8.33
CA LYS A 221 14.41 -25.05 -7.30
C LYS A 221 13.30 -25.96 -6.76
N ARG A 222 13.61 -27.25 -6.60
CA ARG A 222 12.71 -28.23 -6.01
C ARG A 222 13.20 -28.54 -4.60
N ASP A 223 12.29 -28.50 -3.64
CA ASP A 223 12.52 -28.94 -2.26
C ASP A 223 11.45 -29.95 -1.82
N ARG A 224 11.45 -30.31 -0.53
CA ARG A 224 10.46 -31.23 0.05
C ARG A 224 9.03 -30.65 0.05
N LYS A 225 8.85 -29.34 -0.11
CA LYS A 225 7.58 -28.61 -0.08
C LYS A 225 7.02 -28.33 -1.47
N GLY A 226 7.83 -28.46 -2.53
CA GLY A 226 7.38 -28.34 -3.91
C GLY A 226 8.43 -27.76 -4.85
N VAL A 227 7.97 -27.13 -5.93
CA VAL A 227 8.83 -26.42 -6.88
C VAL A 227 8.62 -24.93 -6.73
N GLN A 228 9.70 -24.20 -6.47
CA GLN A 228 9.71 -22.75 -6.35
C GLN A 228 10.44 -22.12 -7.55
N SER A 229 9.80 -21.13 -8.17
CA SER A 229 10.42 -20.33 -9.23
C SER A 229 11.13 -19.11 -8.66
N PHE A 230 12.25 -18.75 -9.27
CA PHE A 230 13.04 -17.56 -9.00
C PHE A 230 13.24 -16.79 -10.30
N TYR A 231 13.20 -15.47 -10.24
CA TYR A 231 13.33 -14.59 -11.39
C TYR A 231 14.54 -13.68 -11.22
N THR A 232 15.33 -13.54 -12.28
CA THR A 232 16.55 -12.73 -12.26
C THR A 232 16.49 -11.70 -13.36
N LEU A 233 16.61 -10.43 -13.00
CA LEU A 233 16.74 -9.34 -13.96
C LEU A 233 18.18 -9.30 -14.49
N ARG A 234 18.33 -9.28 -15.82
CA ARG A 234 19.64 -9.31 -16.50
C ARG A 234 20.03 -7.98 -17.10
N ASN A 235 19.06 -7.13 -17.43
CA ASN A 235 19.29 -5.79 -17.91
C ASN A 235 18.32 -4.80 -17.22
N TRP A 236 18.67 -3.53 -17.20
CA TRP A 236 17.75 -2.46 -16.81
C TRP A 236 17.49 -1.54 -17.99
N ARG A 237 16.21 -1.18 -18.17
CA ARG A 237 15.74 -0.14 -19.08
C ARG A 237 14.66 0.65 -18.35
N ASP A 238 14.69 1.97 -18.47
CA ASP A 238 13.62 2.79 -17.93
C ASP A 238 12.32 2.51 -18.68
N LEU A 239 11.24 2.32 -17.93
CA LEU A 239 9.93 2.07 -18.53
C LEU A 239 9.44 3.37 -19.19
N PRO A 240 8.91 3.32 -20.42
CA PRO A 240 8.26 4.48 -21.03
C PRO A 240 7.14 5.03 -20.14
N ALA A 241 6.91 6.35 -20.18
CA ALA A 241 5.87 6.99 -19.37
C ALA A 241 4.47 6.39 -19.62
N ASP A 242 4.19 5.94 -20.84
CA ASP A 242 2.95 5.30 -21.27
C ASP A 242 3.06 3.78 -21.42
N HIS A 243 4.01 3.13 -20.72
CA HIS A 243 4.29 1.69 -20.81
C HIS A 243 3.02 0.81 -20.73
N VAL A 244 2.04 1.13 -19.89
CA VAL A 244 0.78 0.37 -19.78
C VAL A 244 0.02 0.35 -21.10
N LYS A 245 -0.05 1.50 -21.79
CA LYS A 245 -0.70 1.63 -23.10
C LYS A 245 0.10 0.88 -24.16
N LEU A 246 1.42 1.08 -24.19
CA LEU A 246 2.29 0.42 -25.17
C LEU A 246 2.25 -1.11 -25.07
N ILE A 247 2.25 -1.65 -23.84
CA ILE A 247 2.09 -3.09 -23.58
C ILE A 247 0.73 -3.57 -24.13
N LYS A 248 -0.36 -2.85 -23.82
CA LYS A 248 -1.70 -3.20 -24.28
C LYS A 248 -1.82 -3.18 -25.81
N ASP A 249 -1.23 -2.17 -26.46
CA ASP A 249 -1.24 -2.05 -27.91
C ASP A 249 -0.35 -3.12 -28.57
N PHE A 250 0.76 -3.51 -27.93
CA PHE A 250 1.59 -4.64 -28.35
C PHE A 250 0.82 -5.97 -28.26
N GLU A 251 0.08 -6.23 -27.17
CA GLU A 251 -0.75 -7.43 -27.03
C GLU A 251 -1.81 -7.52 -28.14
N LYS A 252 -2.47 -6.40 -28.46
CA LYS A 252 -3.47 -6.34 -29.55
C LYS A 252 -2.84 -6.66 -30.91
N ARG A 253 -1.66 -6.10 -31.21
CA ARG A 253 -0.96 -6.37 -32.48
C ARG A 253 -0.59 -7.85 -32.58
N LYS A 254 0.00 -8.41 -31.52
CA LYS A 254 0.36 -9.84 -31.45
C LYS A 254 -0.84 -10.76 -31.62
N GLY A 255 -2.00 -10.40 -31.05
CA GLY A 255 -3.23 -11.17 -31.19
C GLY A 255 -3.81 -11.17 -32.61
N LYS A 256 -3.66 -10.07 -33.36
CA LYS A 256 -4.09 -9.99 -34.76
C LYS A 256 -3.22 -10.83 -35.69
N SER A 257 -1.90 -10.80 -35.49
CA SER A 257 -0.95 -11.57 -36.30
C SER A 257 -0.99 -13.10 -36.09
N ALA A 258 -1.75 -13.59 -35.09
CA ALA A 258 -1.91 -15.02 -34.81
C ALA A 258 -3.27 -15.57 -35.30
N GLY A 259 -4.13 -14.72 -35.86
CA GLY A 259 -5.47 -15.07 -36.35
C GLY A 259 -5.61 -15.04 -37.88
N ASP A 260 -4.54 -14.69 -38.59
CA ASP A 260 -4.35 -14.88 -40.04
C ASP A 260 -3.45 -16.10 -40.27
#